data_AF-A0A4R3T9P5-F1
#
_entry.id   AF-A0A4R3T9P5-F1
#
_cell.length_a   1.000
_cell.length_b   1.000
_cell.length_c   1.000
_cell.angle_alpha   90.00
_cell.angle_beta   90.00
_cell.angle_gamma   90.00
#
_symmetry.space_group_name_H-M   'P 1'
#
loop_
_entity.id
_entity.type
_entity.pdbx_description
1 polymer ?
#
loop_
_entity_poly.entity_id
_entity_poly.type
_entity_poly.pdbx_seq_one_letter_code
_entity_poly.pdbx_strand_id
1 'polypeptide(L)'
;MAGHWQPTAANYLGQVTKAGIMKAVREGVSERAAAQLADLKKSAIAEAAERILADKGWLPRVLRLPQRQSLTRLWRSHRPPNKPGSESGPAC
;
A
#
# COMPACT_ATOMS: atom_id res chain seq x y z
N MET A 1 -1.55 -13.17 -14.45
CA MET A 1 -0.50 -13.03 -13.42
C MET A 1 -1.01 -12.15 -12.30
N ALA A 2 -1.55 -12.74 -11.23
CA ALA A 2 -1.89 -12.05 -9.97
C ALA A 2 -1.78 -13.08 -8.83
N GLY A 3 -0.58 -13.64 -8.67
CA GLY A 3 -0.38 -14.93 -7.99
C GLY A 3 -0.12 -14.89 -6.49
N HIS A 4 -0.08 -13.74 -5.81
CA HIS A 4 0.53 -13.73 -4.46
C HIS A 4 -0.18 -12.94 -3.37
N TRP A 5 -1.37 -12.37 -3.61
CA TRP A 5 -2.08 -11.72 -2.52
C TRP A 5 -3.60 -11.72 -2.68
N GLN A 6 -4.29 -12.26 -1.67
CA GLN A 6 -5.75 -12.24 -1.56
C GLN A 6 -6.16 -11.79 -0.15
N PRO A 7 -7.09 -10.84 -0.02
CA PRO A 7 -7.64 -10.41 1.27
C PRO A 7 -8.65 -11.45 1.77
N THR A 8 -8.19 -12.47 2.48
CA THR A 8 -9.04 -13.51 3.07
C THR A 8 -9.44 -13.19 4.52
N ALA A 9 -10.53 -13.81 4.99
CA ALA A 9 -11.00 -13.79 6.37
C ALA A 9 -9.95 -14.33 7.35
N ALA A 10 -9.19 -15.35 6.93
CA ALA A 10 -8.11 -15.94 7.73
C ALA A 10 -6.85 -15.07 7.80
N ASN A 11 -6.70 -14.07 6.92
CA ASN A 11 -5.54 -13.20 6.84
C ASN A 11 -5.94 -11.75 7.18
N TYR A 12 -5.97 -10.87 6.17
CA TYR A 12 -6.19 -9.44 6.35
C TYR A 12 -7.57 -9.11 6.96
N LEU A 13 -8.64 -9.74 6.48
CA LEU A 13 -10.02 -9.37 6.86
C LEU A 13 -10.36 -9.79 8.30
N GLY A 14 -9.71 -10.80 8.86
CA GLY A 14 -9.84 -11.19 10.26
C GLY A 14 -9.18 -10.19 11.22
N GLN A 15 -8.07 -9.58 10.79
CA GLN A 15 -7.27 -8.64 11.58
C GLN A 15 -7.84 -7.22 11.56
N VAL A 16 -8.47 -6.79 10.46
CA VAL A 16 -9.06 -5.45 10.40
C VAL A 16 -10.39 -5.34 11.15
N THR A 17 -10.73 -4.12 11.53
CA THR A 17 -12.03 -3.79 12.14
C THR A 17 -13.14 -3.83 11.08
N LYS A 18 -14.41 -3.89 11.53
CA LYS A 18 -15.59 -3.83 10.64
C LYS A 18 -15.55 -2.61 9.70
N ALA A 19 -15.08 -1.46 10.18
CA ALA A 19 -14.87 -0.26 9.36
C ALA A 19 -13.78 -0.46 8.29
N GLY A 20 -12.70 -1.15 8.63
CA GLY A 20 -11.62 -1.49 7.68
C GLY A 20 -12.10 -2.42 6.57
N ILE A 21 -12.90 -3.45 6.90
CA ILE A 21 -13.49 -4.34 5.90
C ILE A 21 -14.46 -3.58 4.99
N MET A 22 -15.35 -2.75 5.55
CA MET A 22 -16.26 -1.93 4.74
C MET A 22 -15.50 -1.00 3.80
N LYS A 23 -14.42 -0.36 4.26
CA LYS A 23 -13.59 0.49 3.42
C LYS A 23 -12.95 -0.31 2.27
N ALA A 24 -12.45 -1.51 2.54
CA ALA A 24 -11.91 -2.40 1.52
C ALA A 24 -12.94 -2.75 0.44
N VAL A 25 -14.18 -3.09 0.85
CA VAL A 25 -15.27 -3.39 -0.09
C VAL A 25 -15.70 -2.16 -0.89
N ARG A 26 -15.74 -0.97 -0.28
CA ARG A 26 -16.02 0.29 -1.01
C ARG A 26 -14.97 0.56 -2.08
N GLU A 27 -13.69 0.37 -1.75
CA GLU A 27 -12.57 0.62 -2.67
C GLU A 27 -12.45 -0.45 -3.76
N GLY A 28 -12.73 -1.71 -3.48
CA GLY A 28 -12.55 -2.82 -4.42
C GLY A 28 -13.78 -3.19 -5.24
N VAL A 29 -14.98 -2.89 -4.74
CA VAL A 29 -16.24 -3.37 -5.32
C VAL A 29 -17.17 -2.19 -5.61
N SER A 30 -17.79 -1.63 -4.57
CA SER A 30 -18.72 -0.50 -4.64
C SER A 30 -19.24 -0.14 -3.25
N GLU A 31 -19.79 1.06 -3.11
CA GLU A 31 -20.47 1.47 -1.88
C GLU A 31 -21.74 0.65 -1.59
N ARG A 32 -22.47 0.24 -2.64
CA ARG A 32 -23.66 -0.61 -2.50
C ARG A 32 -23.33 -1.97 -1.88
N ALA A 33 -22.24 -2.60 -2.31
CA ALA A 33 -21.79 -3.86 -1.73
C ALA A 33 -21.39 -3.70 -0.25
N ALA A 34 -20.75 -2.59 0.11
CA ALA A 34 -20.41 -2.31 1.50
C ALA A 34 -21.65 -2.09 2.38
N ALA A 35 -22.70 -1.44 1.85
CA ALA A 35 -23.96 -1.24 2.55
C ALA A 35 -24.69 -2.57 2.82
N GLN A 36 -24.69 -3.51 1.88
CA GLN A 36 -25.27 -4.85 2.08
C GLN A 36 -24.59 -5.63 3.21
N LEU A 37 -23.29 -5.39 3.43
CA LEU A 37 -22.52 -6.04 4.49
C LEU A 37 -22.63 -5.30 5.83
N ALA A 38 -23.16 -4.07 5.86
CA ALA A 38 -23.13 -3.23 7.05
C ALA A 38 -23.93 -3.80 8.23
N ASP A 39 -24.97 -4.59 7.96
CA ASP A 39 -25.84 -5.18 8.98
C ASP A 39 -25.28 -6.50 9.57
N LEU A 40 -24.31 -7.11 8.88
CA LEU A 40 -23.77 -8.40 9.27
C LEU A 40 -22.82 -8.32 10.49
N LYS A 41 -22.64 -9.46 11.16
CA LYS A 41 -21.62 -9.64 12.21
C LYS A 41 -20.22 -9.65 11.59
N LYS A 42 -19.19 -9.27 12.35
CA LYS A 42 -17.79 -9.14 11.86
C LYS A 42 -17.30 -10.38 11.11
N SER A 43 -17.54 -11.58 11.65
CA SER A 43 -17.15 -12.85 11.02
C SER A 43 -17.83 -13.03 9.66
N ALA A 44 -19.15 -12.85 9.60
CA ALA A 44 -19.91 -12.91 8.36
C ALA A 44 -19.49 -11.83 7.34
N ILE A 45 -19.15 -10.62 7.80
CA ILE A 45 -18.61 -9.56 6.94
C ILE A 45 -17.27 -9.98 6.34
N ALA A 46 -16.38 -10.59 7.12
CA ALA A 46 -15.07 -11.02 6.65
C ALA A 46 -15.17 -12.11 5.57
N GLU A 47 -16.01 -13.12 5.78
CA GLU A 47 -16.24 -14.20 4.81
C GLU A 47 -16.89 -13.69 3.52
N ALA A 48 -17.91 -12.83 3.63
CA ALA A 48 -18.57 -12.26 2.46
C ALA A 48 -17.65 -11.30 1.70
N ALA A 49 -16.87 -10.47 2.40
CA ALA A 49 -15.90 -9.58 1.78
C ALA A 49 -14.79 -10.35 1.07
N GLU A 50 -14.34 -11.49 1.60
CA GLU A 50 -13.36 -12.37 0.93
C GLU A 50 -13.88 -12.79 -0.45
N ARG A 51 -15.12 -13.31 -0.53
CA ARG A 51 -15.70 -13.77 -1.79
C ARG A 51 -15.79 -12.65 -2.83
N ILE A 52 -16.25 -11.48 -2.41
CA ILE A 52 -16.46 -10.37 -3.34
C ILE A 52 -15.12 -9.74 -3.77
N LEU A 53 -14.12 -9.71 -2.88
CA LEU A 53 -12.79 -9.15 -3.19
C LEU A 53 -11.87 -10.14 -3.94
N ALA A 54 -12.08 -11.45 -3.79
CA ALA A 54 -11.33 -12.49 -4.48
C ALA A 54 -11.42 -12.34 -6.01
N ASP A 55 -12.62 -12.04 -6.54
CA ASP A 55 -12.85 -11.79 -7.97
C ASP A 55 -12.33 -10.44 -8.46
N LYS A 56 -12.00 -9.50 -7.55
CA LYS A 56 -11.60 -8.13 -7.91
C LYS A 56 -10.10 -7.91 -7.92
N GLY A 57 -9.31 -8.79 -7.29
CA GLY A 57 -7.86 -8.59 -7.15
C GLY A 57 -7.51 -7.32 -6.39
N TRP A 58 -8.35 -6.91 -5.44
CA TRP A 58 -8.14 -5.68 -4.67
C TRP A 58 -6.92 -5.80 -3.76
N LEU A 59 -6.15 -4.71 -3.66
CA LEU A 59 -4.97 -4.60 -2.81
C LEU A 59 -5.10 -3.37 -1.86
N PRO A 60 -4.82 -3.50 -0.55
CA PRO A 60 -4.90 -2.41 0.41
C PRO A 60 -3.81 -1.39 0.14
N ARG A 61 -4.10 -0.12 0.42
CA ARG A 61 -3.19 1.01 0.15
C ARG A 61 -1.78 0.84 0.76
N VAL A 62 -1.65 0.15 1.89
CA VAL A 62 -0.34 -0.14 2.52
C VAL A 62 0.52 -1.08 1.68
N LEU A 63 -0.11 -2.00 0.94
CA LEU A 63 0.57 -2.92 0.03
C LEU A 63 0.67 -2.38 -1.39
N ARG A 64 -0.09 -1.33 -1.73
CA ARG A 64 0.16 -0.55 -2.94
C ARG A 64 1.50 0.17 -2.73
N LEU A 65 2.59 -0.47 -3.13
CA LEU A 65 3.91 0.17 -3.07
C LEU A 65 3.79 1.55 -3.72
N PRO A 66 4.12 2.65 -3.02
CA PRO A 66 4.44 3.88 -3.73
C PRO A 66 5.63 3.50 -4.60
N GLN A 67 5.41 3.51 -5.92
CA GLN A 67 6.45 3.29 -6.90
C GLN A 67 7.69 4.06 -6.43
N ARG A 68 8.82 3.36 -6.37
CA ARG A 68 10.12 3.81 -5.87
C ARG A 68 10.70 4.93 -6.75
N GLN A 69 9.98 6.04 -6.94
CA GLN A 69 10.34 7.10 -7.89
C GLN A 69 11.19 8.19 -7.25
N SER A 70 11.25 8.30 -5.92
CA SER A 70 11.89 9.44 -5.24
C SER A 70 13.25 9.15 -4.63
N LEU A 71 13.63 7.89 -4.39
CA LEU A 71 14.90 7.60 -3.71
C LEU A 71 16.13 7.69 -4.65
N THR A 72 15.94 7.49 -5.95
CA THR A 72 17.01 7.65 -6.96
C THR A 72 17.27 9.11 -7.32
N ARG A 73 16.35 10.03 -7.03
CA ARG A 73 16.53 11.47 -7.26
C ARG A 73 17.24 12.15 -6.08
N LEU A 74 17.04 11.68 -4.86
CA LEU A 74 17.68 12.24 -3.66
C LEU A 74 19.09 11.68 -3.44
N TRP A 75 19.35 10.41 -3.75
CA TRP A 75 20.70 9.86 -3.50
C TRP A 75 21.75 10.28 -4.54
N ARG A 76 21.34 10.63 -5.77
CA ARG A 76 22.27 11.16 -6.81
C ARG A 76 22.74 12.59 -6.52
N SER A 77 21.96 13.37 -5.77
CA SER A 77 22.26 14.77 -5.47
C SER A 77 23.17 14.96 -4.24
N HIS A 78 23.40 13.91 -3.45
CA HIS A 78 24.39 13.91 -2.36
C HIS A 78 25.71 13.23 -2.77
N ARG A 79 26.16 13.46 -4.01
CA ARG A 79 27.59 13.34 -4.32
C ARG A 79 28.26 14.57 -3.71
N PRO A 80 29.13 14.47 -2.67
CA PRO A 80 29.88 15.63 -2.24
C PRO A 80 30.73 16.12 -3.42
N PRO A 81 30.71 17.42 -3.78
CA PRO A 81 31.63 17.90 -4.78
C PRO A 81 33.05 17.73 -4.21
N ASN A 82 33.89 16.95 -4.89
CA ASN A 82 35.34 17.09 -4.75
C ASN A 82 35.65 18.58 -4.99
N LYS A 83 36.16 19.28 -3.97
CA LYS A 83 36.62 20.66 -4.11
C LYS A 83 37.92 20.67 -4.90
N PRO A 84 38.00 21.30 -6.09
CA PRO A 84 39.29 21.64 -6.66
C PRO A 84 39.78 22.95 -6.04
N GLY A 85 41.08 23.02 -5.72
CA GLY A 85 41.80 24.28 -5.56
C GLY A 85 42.02 24.73 -4.12
N SER A 86 43.18 24.39 -3.57
CA SER A 86 43.88 25.27 -2.62
C SER A 86 45.36 25.24 -2.99
N GLU A 87 45.63 25.84 -4.15
CA GLU A 87 46.94 26.40 -4.49
C GLU A 87 46.99 27.79 -3.83
N SER A 88 47.90 27.96 -2.86
CA SER A 88 48.31 29.22 -2.22
C SER A 88 49.50 28.88 -1.31
N GLY A 89 50.76 29.27 -1.53
CA GLY A 89 51.42 30.08 -2.55
C GLY A 89 52.95 29.86 -2.45
N PRO A 90 53.79 30.59 -3.22
CA PRO A 90 55.24 30.46 -3.15
C PRO A 90 55.83 31.21 -1.94
N ALA A 91 56.70 30.54 -1.19
CA ALA A 91 57.63 31.18 -0.27
C ALA A 91 58.99 31.34 -0.97
N CYS A 92 59.21 32.52 -1.55
CA CYS A 92 60.47 33.26 -1.61
C CYS A 92 60.13 34.73 -1.88
#